data_AF-A0A2G5PDF4-F1
#
_entry.id   AF-A0A2G5PDF4-F1
#
_cell.length_a   1.000
_cell.length_b   1.000
_cell.length_c   1.000
_cell.angle_alpha   90.00
_cell.angle_beta   90.00
_cell.angle_gamma   90.00
#
_symmetry.space_group_name_H-M   'P 1'
#
loop_
_entity.id
_entity.type
_entity.pdbx_description
1 polymer ?
#
loop_
_entity_poly.entity_id
_entity_poly.type
_entity_poly.pdbx_seq_one_letter_code
_entity_poly.pdbx_strand_id
1 'polypeptide(L)'
;MAGQRGRTALNRAEEALRRDYESALAADHDLSSTLSDASRIAADARRRLNELGAQIRSLATPQTARTAETPAGAADLRRQLAATLREMEAVVADTAAQSRAKATELQSLSDRYRVLAERSTG
;
A
#
# COMPACT_ATOMS: atom_id res chain seq x y z
N MET A 1 -13.06 -24.97 49.73
CA MET A 1 -12.61 -25.41 48.38
C MET A 1 -13.40 -24.76 47.23
N ALA A 2 -14.72 -24.52 47.33
CA ALA A 2 -15.50 -23.89 46.25
C ALA A 2 -15.12 -22.42 45.96
N GLY A 3 -14.83 -21.61 46.98
CA GLY A 3 -14.44 -20.20 46.80
C GLY A 3 -13.09 -20.00 46.11
N GLN A 4 -12.12 -20.88 46.35
CA GLN A 4 -10.81 -20.83 45.69
C GLN A 4 -10.93 -21.14 44.19
N ARG A 5 -11.77 -22.12 43.83
CA ARG A 5 -12.04 -22.48 42.43
C ARG A 5 -12.72 -21.34 41.67
N GLY A 6 -13.72 -20.68 42.27
CA GLY A 6 -14.38 -19.51 41.70
C GLY A 6 -13.40 -18.36 41.43
N ARG A 7 -12.51 -18.06 42.38
CA ARG A 7 -11.50 -17.01 42.24
C ARG A 7 -10.46 -17.32 41.16
N THR A 8 -10.02 -18.59 41.05
CA THR A 8 -9.13 -19.01 39.95
C THR A 8 -9.81 -19.03 38.58
N ALA A 9 -11.14 -19.19 38.52
CA ALA A 9 -11.87 -19.10 37.27
C ALA A 9 -12.03 -17.64 36.82
N LEU A 10 -12.33 -16.74 37.76
CA LEU A 10 -12.41 -15.30 37.50
C LEU A 10 -11.07 -14.73 37.01
N ASN A 11 -9.97 -15.01 37.70
CA ASN A 11 -8.64 -14.53 37.29
C ASN A 11 -8.27 -15.01 35.87
N ARG A 12 -8.62 -16.26 35.52
CA ARG A 12 -8.38 -16.79 34.16
C ARG A 12 -9.21 -16.08 33.10
N ALA A 13 -10.46 -15.72 33.42
CA ALA A 13 -11.32 -14.96 32.53
C ALA A 13 -10.80 -13.53 32.32
N GLU A 14 -10.38 -12.85 33.40
CA GLU A 14 -9.78 -11.51 33.33
C GLU A 14 -8.47 -11.50 32.50
N GLU A 15 -7.60 -12.49 32.70
CA GLU A 15 -6.39 -12.63 31.90
C GLU A 15 -6.67 -12.93 30.42
N ALA A 16 -7.71 -13.71 30.12
CA ALA A 16 -8.14 -13.97 28.74
C ALA A 16 -8.64 -12.68 28.08
N LEU A 17 -9.51 -11.94 28.76
CA LEU A 17 -10.03 -10.66 28.27
C LEU A 17 -8.91 -9.65 28.02
N ARG A 18 -7.92 -9.55 28.94
CA ARG A 18 -6.76 -8.68 28.75
C ARG A 18 -5.96 -9.06 27.51
N ARG A 19 -5.70 -10.36 27.29
CA ARG A 19 -4.98 -10.84 26.10
C ARG A 19 -5.75 -10.53 24.81
N ASP A 20 -7.06 -10.70 24.81
CA ASP A 20 -7.88 -10.41 23.64
C ASP A 20 -7.89 -8.91 23.33
N TYR A 21 -7.96 -8.06 24.36
CA TYR A 21 -7.86 -6.61 24.21
C TYR A 21 -6.49 -6.17 23.67
N GLU A 22 -5.40 -6.69 24.23
CA GLU A 22 -4.03 -6.42 23.73
C GLU A 22 -3.87 -6.88 22.28
N SER A 23 -4.44 -8.04 21.92
CA SER A 23 -4.41 -8.55 20.55
C SER A 23 -5.23 -7.69 19.58
N ALA A 24 -6.37 -7.16 20.01
CA ALA A 24 -7.20 -6.27 19.19
C ALA A 24 -6.49 -4.93 18.95
N LEU A 25 -5.88 -4.34 19.99
CA LEU A 25 -5.09 -3.11 19.84
C LEU A 25 -3.91 -3.28 18.88
N ALA A 26 -3.21 -4.43 18.95
CA ALA A 26 -2.13 -4.73 18.02
C ALA A 26 -2.64 -4.83 16.57
N ALA A 27 -3.79 -5.49 16.36
CA ALA A 27 -4.40 -5.59 15.04
C ALA A 27 -4.85 -4.21 14.48
N ASP A 28 -5.40 -3.33 15.33
CA ASP A 28 -5.81 -1.97 14.95
C ASP A 28 -4.61 -1.12 14.53
N HIS A 29 -3.50 -1.24 15.27
CA HIS A 29 -2.26 -0.56 14.93
C HIS A 29 -1.70 -1.05 13.59
N ASP A 30 -1.63 -2.36 13.39
CA ASP A 30 -1.16 -2.97 12.14
C ASP A 30 -2.04 -2.55 10.95
N LEU A 31 -3.37 -2.49 11.13
CA LEU A 31 -4.31 -2.02 10.13
C LEU A 31 -4.06 -0.56 9.76
N SER A 32 -3.94 0.32 10.76
CA SER A 32 -3.67 1.75 10.54
C SER A 32 -2.35 1.97 9.80
N SER A 33 -1.31 1.23 10.19
CA SER A 33 0.00 1.26 9.53
C SER A 33 -0.09 0.79 8.08
N THR A 34 -0.77 -0.34 7.82
CA THR A 34 -0.95 -0.90 6.47
C THR A 34 -1.69 0.06 5.55
N LEU A 35 -2.77 0.69 6.04
CA LEU A 35 -3.53 1.68 5.27
C LEU A 35 -2.73 2.96 4.99
N SER A 36 -1.96 3.42 5.97
CA SER A 36 -1.09 4.60 5.81
C SER A 36 -0.02 4.35 4.75
N ASP A 37 0.60 3.17 4.77
CA ASP A 37 1.57 2.76 3.77
C ASP A 37 0.94 2.65 2.38
N ALA A 38 -0.22 2.03 2.25
CA ALA A 38 -0.94 1.91 0.98
C ALA A 38 -1.29 3.30 0.40
N SER A 39 -1.73 4.23 1.25
CA SER A 39 -2.01 5.62 0.86
C SER A 39 -0.74 6.34 0.36
N ARG A 40 0.38 6.17 1.07
CA ARG A 40 1.68 6.74 0.66
C ARG A 40 2.12 6.20 -0.71
N ILE A 41 2.04 4.89 -0.91
CA ILE A 41 2.39 4.23 -2.19
C ILE A 41 1.58 4.84 -3.34
N ALA A 42 0.27 4.98 -3.18
CA ALA A 42 -0.60 5.56 -4.20
C ALA A 42 -0.28 7.04 -4.47
N ALA A 43 0.00 7.82 -3.42
CA ALA A 43 0.35 9.22 -3.54
C ALA A 43 1.68 9.43 -4.28
N ASP A 44 2.69 8.61 -4.00
CA ASP A 44 4.00 8.67 -4.63
C ASP A 44 3.95 8.22 -6.09
N ALA A 45 3.21 7.14 -6.39
CA ALA A 45 2.95 6.72 -7.76
C ALA A 45 2.29 7.82 -8.59
N ARG A 46 1.24 8.46 -8.05
CA ARG A 46 0.57 9.58 -8.72
C ARG A 46 1.50 10.76 -8.95
N ARG A 47 2.32 11.13 -7.96
CA ARG A 47 3.31 12.21 -8.09
C ARG A 47 4.28 11.91 -9.23
N ARG A 48 4.85 10.71 -9.26
CA ARG A 48 5.82 10.32 -10.28
C ARG A 48 5.21 10.25 -11.68
N LEU A 49 3.99 9.73 -11.81
CA LEU A 49 3.28 9.74 -13.09
C LEU A 49 2.98 11.17 -13.58
N ASN A 50 2.67 12.10 -12.67
CA ASN A 50 2.47 13.50 -13.02
C ASN A 50 3.76 14.17 -13.51
N GLU A 51 4.89 13.88 -12.86
CA GLU A 51 6.22 14.36 -13.27
C GLU A 51 6.60 13.83 -14.66
N LEU A 52 6.44 12.53 -14.90
CA LEU A 52 6.66 11.93 -16.22
C LEU A 52 5.71 12.50 -17.27
N GLY A 53 4.45 12.73 -16.91
CA GLY A 53 3.49 13.40 -17.79
C GLY A 53 3.88 14.83 -18.13
N ALA A 54 4.52 15.55 -17.20
CA ALA A 54 5.07 16.88 -17.46
C ALA A 54 6.29 16.82 -18.39
N GLN A 55 7.14 15.80 -18.27
CA GLN A 55 8.23 15.55 -19.21
C GLN A 55 7.71 15.28 -20.63
N ILE A 56 6.67 14.46 -20.80
CA ILE A 56 6.05 14.26 -22.13
C ILE A 56 5.53 15.58 -22.70
N ARG A 57 4.87 16.41 -21.88
CA ARG A 57 4.38 17.73 -22.33
C ARG A 57 5.51 18.68 -22.73
N SER A 58 6.66 18.65 -22.05
CA SER A 58 7.80 19.50 -22.44
C SER A 58 8.42 19.09 -23.78
N LEU A 59 8.36 17.79 -24.10
CA LEU A 59 8.75 17.24 -25.40
C LEU A 59 7.78 17.61 -26.55
N ALA A 60 6.57 18.06 -26.25
CA ALA A 60 5.55 18.45 -27.24
C ALA A 60 5.55 19.96 -27.56
N THR A 61 6.65 20.67 -27.26
CA THR A 61 6.74 22.12 -27.46
C THR A 61 7.09 22.49 -28.92
N PRO A 62 6.71 23.70 -29.41
CA PRO A 62 7.09 24.17 -30.74
C PRO A 62 8.61 24.22 -30.97
N GLN A 63 9.40 24.41 -29.91
CA GLN A 63 10.86 24.36 -29.98
C GLN A 63 11.34 22.92 -30.26
N THR A 64 10.73 21.93 -29.61
CA THR A 64 11.05 20.51 -29.81
C THR A 64 10.58 20.01 -31.18
N ALA A 65 9.45 20.53 -31.67
CA ALA A 65 9.01 20.27 -33.04
C ALA A 65 10.06 20.71 -34.07
N ARG A 66 10.65 21.90 -33.87
CA ARG A 66 11.73 22.41 -34.74
C ARG A 66 13.01 21.58 -34.66
N THR A 67 13.42 21.10 -33.48
CA THR A 67 14.61 20.22 -33.38
C THR A 67 14.37 18.85 -34.03
N ALA A 68 13.13 18.36 -34.01
CA ALA A 68 12.72 17.12 -34.64
C ALA A 68 12.62 17.16 -36.17
N GLU A 69 12.76 18.33 -36.81
CA GLU A 69 12.83 18.44 -38.28
C GLU A 69 14.10 17.77 -38.85
N THR A 70 15.12 17.58 -38.03
CA THR A 70 16.33 16.83 -38.39
C THR A 70 16.18 15.34 -38.09
N PRO A 71 16.75 14.43 -38.91
CA PRO A 71 16.72 13.00 -38.61
C PRO A 71 17.32 12.63 -37.24
N ALA A 72 18.39 13.32 -36.84
CA ALA A 72 19.02 13.13 -35.53
C ALA A 72 18.10 13.57 -34.39
N GLY A 73 17.51 14.77 -34.48
CA GLY A 73 16.58 15.28 -33.48
C GLY A 73 15.30 14.44 -33.36
N ALA A 74 14.77 13.94 -34.47
CA ALA A 74 13.63 13.01 -34.46
C ALA A 74 13.98 11.69 -33.75
N ALA A 75 15.18 11.15 -34.00
CA ALA A 75 15.66 9.95 -33.32
C ALA A 75 15.82 10.18 -31.80
N ASP A 76 16.36 11.32 -31.40
CA ASP A 76 16.53 11.70 -29.99
C ASP A 76 15.20 11.85 -29.28
N LEU A 77 14.25 12.58 -29.88
CA LEU A 77 12.91 12.75 -29.34
C LEU A 77 12.20 11.41 -29.15
N ARG A 78 12.29 10.51 -30.15
CA ARG A 78 11.70 9.16 -30.07
C ARG A 78 12.35 8.34 -28.96
N ARG A 79 13.68 8.44 -28.78
CA ARG A 79 14.38 7.75 -27.69
C ARG A 79 13.93 8.24 -26.32
N GLN A 80 13.83 9.56 -26.15
CA GLN A 80 13.37 10.16 -24.90
C GLN A 80 11.93 9.76 -24.59
N LEU A 81 11.01 9.89 -25.55
CA LEU A 81 9.62 9.49 -25.37
C LEU A 81 9.49 8.00 -25.00
N ALA A 82 10.21 7.12 -25.72
CA ALA A 82 10.20 5.69 -25.41
C ALA A 82 10.77 5.38 -24.02
N ALA A 83 11.77 6.13 -23.55
CA ALA A 83 12.30 5.99 -22.21
C ALA A 83 11.27 6.42 -21.15
N THR A 84 10.63 7.58 -21.33
CA THR A 84 9.62 8.10 -20.40
C THR A 84 8.40 7.17 -20.32
N LEU A 85 7.95 6.60 -21.44
CA LEU A 85 6.84 5.64 -21.47
C LEU A 85 7.19 4.35 -20.72
N ARG A 86 8.40 3.79 -20.92
CA ARG A 86 8.86 2.63 -20.15
C ARG A 86 8.94 2.92 -18.65
N GLU A 87 9.33 4.13 -18.26
CA GLU A 87 9.35 4.51 -16.85
C GLU A 87 7.92 4.59 -16.27
N MET A 88 6.95 5.11 -17.03
CA MET A 88 5.54 5.07 -16.62
C MET A 88 5.04 3.65 -16.43
N GLU A 89 5.35 2.74 -17.37
CA GLU A 89 5.00 1.32 -17.26
C GLU A 89 5.62 0.68 -16.01
N ALA A 90 6.88 0.98 -15.71
CA ALA A 90 7.56 0.50 -14.50
C ALA A 90 6.86 1.01 -13.23
N VAL A 91 6.55 2.31 -13.16
CA VAL A 91 5.82 2.89 -12.00
C VAL A 91 4.48 2.20 -11.79
N VAL A 92 3.73 1.95 -12.87
CA VAL A 92 2.43 1.26 -12.78
C VAL A 92 2.60 -0.19 -12.32
N ALA A 93 3.56 -0.92 -12.89
CA ALA A 93 3.82 -2.31 -12.53
C ALA A 93 4.25 -2.44 -11.06
N ASP A 94 5.19 -1.60 -10.61
CA ASP A 94 5.68 -1.60 -9.24
C ASP A 94 4.57 -1.24 -8.24
N THR A 95 3.77 -0.23 -8.57
CA THR A 95 2.62 0.18 -7.75
C THR A 95 1.60 -0.96 -7.64
N ALA A 96 1.29 -1.63 -8.75
CA ALA A 96 0.37 -2.76 -8.76
C ALA A 96 0.89 -3.94 -7.91
N ALA A 97 2.19 -4.23 -7.97
CA ALA A 97 2.81 -5.26 -7.14
C ALA A 97 2.71 -4.90 -5.64
N GLN A 98 3.02 -3.64 -5.29
CA GLN A 98 2.92 -3.15 -3.92
C GLN A 98 1.48 -3.15 -3.39
N SER A 99 0.51 -2.72 -4.21
CA SER A 99 -0.92 -2.76 -3.84
C SER A 99 -1.40 -4.19 -3.59
N ARG A 100 -0.95 -5.17 -4.39
CA ARG A 100 -1.27 -6.58 -4.17
C ARG A 100 -0.68 -7.08 -2.84
N ALA A 101 0.57 -6.74 -2.53
CA ALA A 101 1.18 -7.09 -1.26
C ALA A 101 0.38 -6.52 -0.07
N LYS A 102 -0.02 -5.25 -0.14
CA LYS A 102 -0.86 -4.62 0.89
C LYS A 102 -2.25 -5.24 0.99
N ALA A 103 -2.86 -5.67 -0.11
CA ALA A 103 -4.11 -6.41 -0.09
C ALA A 103 -3.97 -7.76 0.64
N THR A 104 -2.85 -8.47 0.46
CA THR A 104 -2.57 -9.71 1.20
C THR A 104 -2.37 -9.47 2.70
N GLU A 105 -1.69 -8.39 3.08
CA GLU A 105 -1.56 -7.98 4.48
C GLU A 105 -2.93 -7.68 5.10
N LEU A 106 -3.78 -6.92 4.40
CA LEU A 106 -5.14 -6.61 4.85
C LEU A 106 -6.01 -7.87 4.99
N GLN A 107 -5.92 -8.82 4.05
CA GLN A 107 -6.64 -10.09 4.17
C GLN A 107 -6.22 -10.86 5.42
N SER A 108 -4.91 -10.90 5.70
CA SER A 108 -4.38 -11.57 6.90
C SER A 108 -4.88 -10.89 8.19
N LEU A 109 -5.00 -9.56 8.18
CA LEU A 109 -5.59 -8.81 9.30
C LEU A 109 -7.09 -9.09 9.44
N SER A 110 -7.85 -9.12 8.35
CA SER A 110 -9.27 -9.51 8.37
C SER A 110 -9.49 -10.89 8.98
N ASP A 111 -8.63 -11.86 8.65
CA ASP A 111 -8.71 -13.21 9.23
C ASP A 111 -8.42 -13.19 10.73
N ARG A 112 -7.45 -12.38 11.19
CA ARG A 112 -7.16 -12.19 12.63
C ARG A 112 -8.35 -11.60 13.38
N TYR A 113 -9.00 -10.57 12.82
CA TYR A 113 -10.22 -10.01 13.42
C TYR A 113 -11.35 -11.03 13.48
N ARG A 114 -11.51 -11.89 12.46
CA ARG A 114 -12.52 -12.94 12.48
C ARG A 114 -12.28 -13.91 13.63
N VAL A 115 -11.04 -14.36 13.83
CA VAL A 115 -10.67 -15.25 14.94
C VAL A 115 -10.92 -14.58 16.31
N LEU A 116 -10.61 -13.29 16.45
CA LEU A 116 -10.90 -12.54 17.68
C LEU A 116 -12.41 -12.42 17.94
N ALA A 117 -13.19 -12.16 16.90
CA ALA A 117 -14.65 -12.09 16.99
C ALA A 117 -15.25 -13.44 17.42
N GLU A 118 -14.82 -14.54 16.80
CA GLU A 118 -15.25 -15.91 17.13
C GLU A 118 -14.95 -16.26 18.61
N ARG A 119 -13.82 -15.79 19.16
CA ARG A 119 -13.46 -15.97 20.58
C ARG A 119 -14.30 -15.13 21.54
N SER A 120 -14.75 -13.95 21.12
CA SER A 120 -15.61 -13.10 21.96
C SER A 120 -17.04 -13.62 22.10
N THR A 121 -17.47 -14.52 21.21
CA THR A 121 -18.84 -15.07 21.16
C THR A 121 -18.98 -16.49 21.73
N GLY A 122 -17.87 -17.16 22.09
CA GLY A 122 -17.84 -18.53 22.63
C GLY A 122 -17.49 -18.57 24.11
#